data_AF-A0A957YR72-F1
#
_entry.id   AF-A0A957YR72-F1
#
_cell.length_a   1.000
_cell.length_b   1.000
_cell.length_c   1.000
_cell.angle_alpha   90.00
_cell.angle_beta   90.00
_cell.angle_gamma   90.00
#
_symmetry.space_group_name_H-M   'P 1'
#
loop_
_entity.id
_entity.type
_entity.pdbx_description
1 polymer ?
#
loop_
_entity_poly.entity_id
_entity_poly.type
_entity_poly.pdbx_seq_one_letter_code
_entity_poly.pdbx_strand_id
1 'polypeptide(L)'
;MNTLPNVDNIETKELLENINEINTFSGVHEWEGRVQEETERLRSIIRGLDVEIARNTQELENLRYEQSKKMFGKLMGKSSEEKQFLAKLEEFKAAKSTMKSAIDELQDFMDFTPKTPEQKEELLKELRLHKKELQEKKREITQVVRSPRMIKKQEPVNSVFDAESISRRKAHYEHDSHLLPNETTSDALSRQIAWIDETISRVEVFD
;
A
#
# COMPACT_ATOMS: atom_id res chain seq x y z
N MET A 1 -13.53 27.72 -10.29
CA MET A 1 -12.65 26.68 -10.85
C MET A 1 -11.90 26.08 -9.68
N ASN A 2 -12.26 24.87 -9.23
CA ASN A 2 -11.49 24.17 -8.20
C ASN A 2 -10.24 23.62 -8.89
N THR A 3 -9.10 24.22 -8.59
CA THR A 3 -7.78 23.65 -8.93
C THR A 3 -7.66 22.31 -8.23
N LEU A 4 -7.12 21.30 -8.93
CA LEU A 4 -6.75 20.02 -8.33
C LEU A 4 -5.93 20.30 -7.05
N PRO A 5 -6.23 19.64 -5.92
CA PRO A 5 -5.38 19.73 -4.75
C PRO A 5 -3.97 19.33 -5.19
N ASN A 6 -2.97 20.15 -4.84
CA ASN A 6 -1.58 19.90 -5.21
C ASN A 6 -1.18 18.50 -4.73
N VAL A 7 -0.97 17.58 -5.68
CA VAL A 7 -0.64 16.17 -5.44
C VAL A 7 0.88 15.98 -5.28
N ASP A 8 1.68 17.05 -5.45
CA ASP A 8 3.10 17.05 -5.11
C ASP A 8 3.23 17.03 -3.59
N ASN A 9 3.17 15.81 -3.07
CA ASN A 9 3.08 15.54 -1.65
C ASN A 9 4.48 15.50 -1.05
N ILE A 10 5.14 16.66 -1.06
CA ILE A 10 6.50 16.88 -0.57
C ILE A 10 6.68 16.24 0.82
N GLU A 11 5.68 16.38 1.69
CA GLU A 11 5.68 15.83 3.05
C GLU A 11 5.59 14.29 3.07
N THR A 12 4.70 13.67 2.29
CA THR A 12 4.69 12.20 2.15
C THR A 12 6.04 11.69 1.63
N LYS A 13 6.59 12.35 0.61
CA LYS A 13 7.86 11.95 0.03
C LYS A 13 9.00 12.07 1.05
N GLU A 14 9.04 13.16 1.80
CA GLU A 14 9.97 13.37 2.89
C GLU A 14 9.84 12.26 3.96
N LEU A 15 8.61 11.91 4.36
CA LEU A 15 8.37 10.86 5.36
C LEU A 15 8.81 9.47 4.88
N LEU A 16 8.61 9.17 3.59
CA LEU A 16 9.06 7.93 2.96
C LEU A 16 10.57 7.88 2.74
N GLU A 17 11.21 9.01 2.46
CA GLU A 17 12.68 9.09 2.30
C GLU A 17 13.38 8.97 3.66
N ASN A 18 12.87 9.66 4.68
CA ASN A 18 13.48 9.72 5.99
C ASN A 18 13.36 8.41 6.80
N ILE A 19 12.45 7.50 6.43
CA ILE A 19 12.24 6.30 7.24
C ILE A 19 13.47 5.41 7.33
N ASN A 20 14.28 5.36 6.28
CA ASN A 20 15.50 4.56 6.28
C ASN A 20 16.60 5.13 7.18
N GLU A 21 16.44 6.37 7.63
CA GLU A 21 17.36 7.05 8.54
C GLU A 21 16.95 6.90 10.02
N ILE A 22 15.72 6.43 10.29
CA ILE A 22 15.22 6.25 11.65
C ILE A 22 15.75 4.94 12.20
N ASN A 23 16.52 5.05 13.28
CA ASN A 23 17.14 3.92 13.97
C ASN A 23 17.02 3.99 15.50
N THR A 24 16.26 4.93 16.05
CA THR A 24 16.04 4.99 17.51
C THR A 24 14.56 4.86 17.83
N PHE A 25 14.20 4.23 18.96
CA PHE A 25 12.80 4.13 19.38
C PHE A 25 12.13 5.50 19.58
N SER A 26 12.90 6.49 20.03
CA SER A 26 12.43 7.86 20.20
C SER A 26 12.13 8.54 18.85
N GLY A 27 12.98 8.35 17.84
CA GLY A 27 12.76 8.87 16.49
C GLY A 27 11.53 8.28 15.83
N VAL A 28 11.22 7.00 16.11
CA VAL A 28 9.98 6.36 15.62
C VAL A 28 8.74 7.04 16.15
N HIS A 29 8.71 7.44 17.43
CA HIS A 29 7.54 8.09 18.00
C HIS A 29 7.27 9.46 17.35
N GLU A 30 8.32 10.25 17.10
CA GLU A 30 8.19 11.54 16.42
C GLU A 30 7.72 11.37 14.97
N TRP A 31 8.37 10.46 14.23
CA TRP A 31 8.01 10.17 12.85
C TRP A 31 6.59 9.61 12.73
N GLU A 32 6.20 8.67 13.60
CA GLU A 32 4.85 8.11 13.61
C GLU A 32 3.78 9.18 13.77
N GLY A 33 3.99 10.16 14.67
CA GLY A 33 3.07 11.28 14.84
C GLY A 33 2.87 12.05 13.52
N ARG A 34 3.96 12.36 12.82
CA ARG A 34 3.92 13.02 11.51
C ARG A 34 3.23 12.16 10.45
N VAL A 35 3.47 10.85 10.44
CA VAL A 35 2.82 9.92 9.52
C VAL A 35 1.31 9.84 9.77
N GLN A 36 0.88 9.82 11.03
CA GLN A 36 -0.55 9.81 11.37
C GLN A 36 -1.24 11.09 10.90
N GLU A 37 -0.63 12.25 11.16
CA GLU A 37 -1.14 13.55 10.69
C GLU A 37 -1.26 13.60 9.16
N GLU A 38 -0.21 13.17 8.44
CA GLU A 38 -0.21 13.16 6.98
C GLU A 38 -1.22 12.16 6.41
N THR A 39 -1.35 10.98 7.04
CA THR A 39 -2.34 9.97 6.67
C THR A 39 -3.76 10.50 6.84
N GLU A 40 -4.06 11.20 7.93
CA GLU A 40 -5.35 11.84 8.15
C GLU A 40 -5.63 12.95 7.14
N ARG A 41 -4.62 13.77 6.82
CA ARG A 41 -4.71 14.80 5.78
C ARG A 41 -5.02 14.18 4.42
N LEU A 42 -4.31 13.14 4.01
CA LEU A 42 -4.55 12.41 2.78
C LEU A 42 -5.96 11.79 2.73
N ARG A 43 -6.41 11.17 3.83
CA ARG A 43 -7.79 10.64 3.94
C ARG A 43 -8.84 11.75 3.84
N SER A 44 -8.56 12.95 4.33
CA SER A 44 -9.43 14.12 4.15
C SER A 44 -9.53 14.53 2.68
N ILE A 45 -8.40 14.60 1.97
CA ILE A 45 -8.36 14.94 0.54
C ILE A 45 -9.09 13.87 -0.29
N ILE A 46 -8.87 12.58 0.00
CA ILE A 46 -9.57 11.47 -0.66
C ILE A 46 -11.09 11.60 -0.50
N ARG A 47 -11.58 11.93 0.69
CA ARG A 47 -13.01 12.17 0.91
C ARG A 47 -13.54 13.33 0.06
N GLY A 48 -12.76 14.40 -0.08
CA GLY A 48 -13.07 15.51 -1.00
C GLY A 48 -13.12 15.06 -2.47
N LEU A 49 -12.15 14.27 -2.91
CA LEU A 49 -12.13 13.70 -4.25
C LEU A 49 -13.33 12.77 -4.51
N ASP A 50 -13.78 12.01 -3.52
CA ASP A 50 -14.96 11.15 -3.66
C ASP A 50 -16.24 11.95 -3.92
N VAL A 51 -16.40 13.10 -3.25
CA VAL A 51 -17.51 14.02 -3.51
C VAL A 51 -17.43 14.58 -4.94
N GLU A 52 -16.24 14.99 -5.37
CA GLU A 52 -16.05 15.51 -6.73
C GLU A 52 -16.24 14.44 -7.81
N ILE A 53 -15.75 13.22 -7.60
CA ILE A 53 -15.96 12.08 -8.51
C ILE A 53 -17.46 11.78 -8.63
N ALA A 54 -18.19 11.72 -7.51
CA ALA A 54 -19.63 11.49 -7.52
C ALA A 54 -20.37 12.60 -8.29
N ARG A 55 -20.02 13.87 -8.04
CA ARG A 55 -20.61 15.02 -8.74
C ARG A 55 -20.36 14.98 -10.25
N ASN A 56 -19.11 14.81 -10.67
CA ASN A 56 -18.76 14.78 -12.10
C ASN A 56 -19.36 13.56 -12.81
N THR A 57 -19.53 12.43 -12.10
CA THR A 57 -20.23 11.25 -12.63
C THR A 57 -21.70 11.56 -12.89
N GLN A 58 -22.39 12.20 -11.94
CA GLN A 58 -23.79 12.59 -12.09
C GLN A 58 -23.98 13.61 -13.22
N GLU A 59 -23.11 14.61 -13.33
CA GLU A 59 -23.16 15.61 -14.40
C GLU A 59 -22.96 14.96 -15.78
N LEU A 60 -22.03 14.01 -15.89
CA LEU A 60 -21.80 13.26 -17.11
C LEU A 60 -22.98 12.36 -17.50
N GLU A 61 -23.64 11.72 -16.53
CA GLU A 61 -24.86 10.96 -16.76
C GLU A 61 -26.00 11.85 -17.26
N ASN A 62 -26.18 13.03 -16.66
CA ASN A 62 -27.18 14.01 -17.08
C ASN A 62 -26.94 14.46 -18.53
N LEU A 63 -25.69 14.80 -18.88
CA LEU A 63 -25.30 15.18 -20.24
C LEU A 63 -25.59 14.07 -21.25
N ARG A 64 -25.25 12.81 -20.91
CA ARG A 64 -25.54 11.66 -21.77
C ARG A 64 -27.04 11.44 -21.95
N TYR A 65 -27.82 11.60 -20.89
CA TYR A 65 -29.27 11.49 -20.94
C TYR A 65 -29.88 12.57 -21.83
N GLU A 66 -29.46 13.82 -21.71
CA GLU A 66 -29.92 14.92 -22.58
C GLU A 66 -29.53 14.72 -24.04
N GLN A 67 -28.31 14.25 -24.31
CA GLN A 67 -27.87 13.91 -25.67
C GLN A 67 -28.69 12.75 -26.25
N SER A 68 -29.05 11.75 -25.43
CA SER A 68 -29.86 10.61 -25.88
C SER A 68 -31.27 11.01 -26.34
N LYS A 69 -31.82 12.12 -25.82
CA LYS A 69 -33.11 12.67 -26.24
C LYS A 69 -33.08 13.41 -27.57
N LYS A 70 -31.91 13.84 -28.04
CA LYS A 70 -31.79 14.57 -29.32
C LYS A 70 -31.66 13.53 -30.45
N MET A 71 -32.53 13.62 -31.47
CA MET A 71 -32.58 12.63 -32.58
C MET A 71 -31.24 12.40 -33.30
N PHE A 72 -30.30 13.35 -33.25
CA PHE A 72 -28.95 13.24 -33.84
C PHE A 72 -27.83 13.12 -32.80
N GLY A 73 -28.14 13.03 -31.51
CA GLY A 73 -27.15 13.00 -30.42
C GLY A 73 -26.25 11.76 -30.42
N LYS A 74 -26.64 10.68 -31.12
CA LYS A 74 -25.79 9.50 -31.33
C LYS A 74 -24.88 9.58 -32.57
N LEU A 75 -25.13 10.53 -33.48
CA LEU A 75 -24.39 10.69 -34.75
C LEU A 75 -23.22 11.67 -34.64
N MET A 76 -23.31 12.64 -33.73
CA MET A 76 -22.14 13.41 -33.29
C MET A 76 -21.55 12.69 -32.08
N GLY A 77 -20.29 12.26 -32.15
CA GLY A 77 -19.61 11.60 -31.03
C GLY A 77 -19.55 12.46 -29.75
N LYS A 78 -18.86 11.98 -28.71
CA LYS A 78 -18.76 12.65 -27.38
C LYS A 78 -18.54 14.15 -27.50
N SER A 79 -19.40 14.94 -26.85
CA SER A 79 -19.27 16.41 -26.83
C SER A 79 -17.96 16.85 -26.17
N SER A 80 -17.50 18.07 -26.46
CA SER A 80 -16.33 18.64 -25.80
C SER A 80 -16.47 18.64 -24.28
N GLU A 81 -17.67 18.93 -23.77
CA GLU A 81 -17.98 18.88 -22.34
C GLU A 81 -17.88 17.45 -21.78
N GLU A 82 -18.46 16.44 -22.46
CA GLU A 82 -18.35 15.05 -22.00
C GLU A 82 -16.88 14.60 -21.94
N LYS A 83 -16.06 14.99 -22.92
CA LYS A 83 -14.62 14.70 -22.90
C LYS A 83 -13.90 15.38 -21.73
N GLN A 84 -14.26 16.63 -21.41
CA GLN A 84 -13.69 17.34 -20.25
C GLN A 84 -14.08 16.70 -18.93
N PHE A 85 -15.33 16.26 -18.77
CA PHE A 85 -15.78 15.54 -17.58
C PHE A 85 -15.09 14.18 -17.42
N LEU A 86 -14.93 13.43 -18.52
CA LEU A 86 -14.18 12.18 -18.50
C LEU A 86 -12.71 12.41 -18.11
N ALA A 87 -12.05 13.40 -18.69
CA ALA A 87 -10.67 13.72 -18.35
C ALA A 87 -10.51 14.05 -16.85
N LYS A 88 -11.38 14.92 -16.30
CA LYS A 88 -11.39 15.24 -14.87
C LYS A 88 -11.65 14.04 -13.98
N LEU A 89 -12.56 13.15 -14.36
CA LEU A 89 -12.84 11.93 -13.61
C LEU A 89 -11.61 11.01 -13.57
N GLU A 90 -10.92 10.84 -14.69
CA GLU A 90 -9.69 10.04 -14.73
C GLU A 90 -8.57 10.70 -13.92
N GLU A 91 -8.41 12.02 -13.97
CA GLU A 91 -7.47 12.77 -13.13
C GLU A 91 -7.76 12.60 -11.63
N PHE A 92 -9.02 12.76 -11.21
CA PHE A 92 -9.39 12.59 -9.80
C PHE A 92 -9.23 11.15 -9.31
N LYS A 93 -9.57 10.15 -10.14
CA LYS A 93 -9.35 8.74 -9.81
C LYS A 93 -7.87 8.40 -9.70
N ALA A 94 -7.05 8.92 -10.62
CA ALA A 94 -5.60 8.74 -10.57
C ALA A 94 -5.02 9.36 -9.29
N ALA A 95 -5.36 10.62 -8.98
CA ALA A 95 -4.93 11.29 -7.76
C ALA A 95 -5.35 10.53 -6.50
N LYS A 96 -6.62 10.05 -6.45
CA LYS A 96 -7.12 9.22 -5.35
C LYS A 96 -6.32 7.94 -5.19
N SER A 97 -6.02 7.26 -6.31
CA SER A 97 -5.23 6.03 -6.29
C SER A 97 -3.82 6.27 -5.75
N THR A 98 -3.15 7.33 -6.22
CA THR A 98 -1.82 7.72 -5.74
C THR A 98 -1.81 8.00 -4.24
N MET A 99 -2.79 8.75 -3.73
CA MET A 99 -2.89 9.04 -2.29
C MET A 99 -3.18 7.80 -1.45
N LYS A 100 -3.98 6.86 -1.96
CA LYS A 100 -4.20 5.57 -1.29
C LYS A 100 -2.92 4.76 -1.21
N SER A 101 -2.20 4.63 -2.32
CA SER A 101 -0.92 3.93 -2.35
C SER A 101 0.09 4.55 -1.38
N ALA A 102 0.15 5.88 -1.29
CA ALA A 102 1.00 6.56 -0.31
C ALA A 102 0.61 6.25 1.14
N ILE A 103 -0.70 6.25 1.46
CA ILE A 103 -1.18 5.84 2.80
C ILE A 103 -0.78 4.40 3.08
N ASP A 104 -1.04 3.48 2.15
CA ASP A 104 -0.74 2.07 2.32
C ASP A 104 0.77 1.85 2.57
N GLU A 105 1.63 2.53 1.82
CA GLU A 105 3.09 2.48 1.98
C GLU A 105 3.54 3.02 3.35
N LEU A 106 3.02 4.17 3.77
CA LEU A 106 3.30 4.73 5.10
C LEU A 106 2.84 3.80 6.24
N GLN A 107 1.68 3.15 6.09
CA GLN A 107 1.15 2.22 7.07
C GLN A 107 1.96 0.92 7.14
N ASP A 108 2.35 0.36 5.98
CA ASP A 108 3.24 -0.80 5.92
C ASP A 108 4.55 -0.50 6.65
N PHE A 109 5.13 0.66 6.37
CA PHE A 109 6.33 1.10 7.05
C PHE A 109 6.16 1.21 8.58
N MET A 110 5.06 1.78 9.06
CA MET A 110 4.74 1.80 10.50
C MET A 110 4.64 0.39 11.09
N ASP A 111 4.02 -0.54 10.38
CA ASP A 111 3.80 -1.91 10.86
C ASP A 111 5.10 -2.73 10.97
N PHE A 112 6.11 -2.38 10.18
CA PHE A 112 7.45 -2.98 10.18
C PHE A 112 8.52 -2.14 10.88
N THR A 113 8.10 -1.19 11.73
CA THR A 113 9.00 -0.35 12.53
C THR A 113 8.73 -0.55 14.03
N PRO A 114 9.67 -1.15 14.79
CA PRO A 114 9.46 -1.40 16.20
C PRO A 114 9.54 -0.10 17.02
N LYS A 115 8.70 0.00 18.05
CA LYS A 115 8.66 1.16 18.96
C LYS A 115 9.26 0.87 20.32
N THR A 116 9.48 -0.41 20.62
CA THR A 116 10.09 -0.86 21.88
C THR A 116 11.05 -2.03 21.63
N PRO A 117 11.97 -2.32 22.57
CA PRO A 117 12.84 -3.49 22.50
C PRO A 117 12.06 -4.82 22.35
N GLU A 118 10.93 -4.96 23.03
CA GLU A 118 10.08 -6.16 22.95
C GLU A 118 9.46 -6.31 21.56
N GLN A 119 8.97 -5.20 20.97
CA GLN A 119 8.46 -5.19 19.61
C GLN A 119 9.56 -5.53 18.59
N LYS A 120 10.77 -5.02 18.81
CA LYS A 120 11.95 -5.36 17.98
C LYS A 120 12.22 -6.87 18.02
N GLU A 121 12.27 -7.48 19.20
CA GLU A 121 12.53 -8.91 19.33
C GLU A 121 11.44 -9.76 18.66
N GLU A 122 10.17 -9.43 18.89
CA GLU A 122 9.05 -10.14 18.30
C GLU A 122 9.03 -10.01 16.78
N LEU A 123 9.24 -8.81 16.25
CA LEU A 123 9.27 -8.54 14.81
C LEU A 123 10.42 -9.29 14.12
N LEU A 124 11.62 -9.28 14.71
CA LEU A 124 12.76 -10.05 14.18
C LEU A 124 12.48 -11.55 14.17
N LYS A 125 11.78 -12.07 15.19
CA LYS A 125 11.38 -13.48 15.23
C LYS A 125 10.37 -13.80 14.13
N GLU A 126 9.37 -12.94 13.94
CA GLU A 126 8.37 -13.05 12.85
C GLU A 126 9.06 -13.07 11.48
N LEU A 127 9.89 -12.08 11.18
CA LEU A 127 10.59 -11.93 9.91
C LEU A 127 11.52 -13.11 9.62
N ARG A 128 12.31 -13.56 10.60
CA ARG A 128 13.21 -14.71 10.45
C ARG A 128 12.45 -16.01 10.23
N LEU A 129 11.30 -16.19 10.88
CA LEU A 129 10.43 -17.34 10.65
C LEU A 129 9.88 -17.30 9.23
N HIS A 130 9.35 -16.16 8.79
CA HIS A 130 8.78 -16.01 7.46
C HIS A 130 9.82 -16.21 6.35
N LYS A 131 11.03 -15.64 6.51
CA LYS A 131 12.18 -15.89 5.62
C LYS A 131 12.47 -17.38 5.48
N LYS A 132 12.51 -18.11 6.59
CA LYS A 132 12.78 -19.55 6.59
C LYS A 132 11.71 -20.32 5.82
N GLU A 133 10.44 -19.96 5.97
CA GLU A 133 9.34 -20.57 5.21
C GLU A 133 9.48 -20.32 3.70
N LEU A 134 9.81 -19.09 3.29
CA LEU A 134 10.01 -18.76 1.87
C LEU A 134 11.23 -19.47 1.28
N GLN A 135 12.32 -19.57 2.04
CA GLN A 135 13.51 -20.31 1.61
C GLN A 135 13.22 -21.81 1.41
N GLU A 136 12.40 -22.41 2.27
CA GLU A 136 11.99 -23.80 2.12
C GLU A 136 11.11 -23.97 0.87
N LYS A 137 10.11 -23.10 0.66
CA LYS A 137 9.29 -23.10 -0.57
C LYS A 137 10.17 -22.97 -1.83
N LYS A 138 11.18 -22.11 -1.80
CA LYS A 138 12.09 -21.92 -2.94
C LYS A 138 12.92 -23.19 -3.20
N ARG A 139 13.37 -23.88 -2.14
CA ARG A 139 14.06 -25.18 -2.27
C ARG A 139 13.15 -26.26 -2.83
N GLU A 140 11.90 -26.34 -2.39
CA GLU A 140 10.90 -27.29 -2.90
C GLU A 140 10.58 -27.08 -4.39
N ILE A 141 10.63 -25.85 -4.88
CA ILE A 141 10.47 -25.56 -6.33
C ILE A 141 11.72 -25.94 -7.12
N THR A 142 12.90 -25.70 -6.54
CA THR A 142 14.20 -25.93 -7.22
C THR A 142 14.63 -27.40 -7.19
N GLN A 143 14.19 -28.16 -6.19
CA GLN A 143 14.49 -29.57 -6.01
C GLN A 143 13.19 -30.37 -5.96
N VAL A 144 13.09 -31.47 -6.70
CA VAL A 144 11.98 -32.44 -6.57
C VAL A 144 12.13 -33.21 -5.23
N VAL A 145 11.98 -32.51 -4.10
CA VAL A 145 12.14 -33.09 -2.76
C VAL A 145 10.84 -33.77 -2.36
N ARG A 146 10.96 -35.05 -1.98
CA ARG A 146 9.88 -35.83 -1.39
C ARG A 146 9.54 -35.30 0.01
N SER A 147 8.25 -35.03 0.17
CA SER A 147 7.49 -34.82 1.42
C SER A 147 7.57 -33.42 2.05
N PRO A 148 6.43 -32.68 2.10
CA PRO A 148 6.36 -31.38 2.75
C PRO A 148 6.51 -31.54 4.27
N ARG A 149 7.55 -30.94 4.85
CA ARG A 149 7.56 -30.66 6.29
C ARG A 149 6.71 -29.43 6.52
N MET A 150 5.44 -29.63 6.84
CA MET A 150 4.60 -28.54 7.34
C MET A 150 5.22 -27.98 8.61
N ILE A 151 5.90 -26.84 8.50
CA ILE A 151 6.15 -25.98 9.65
C ILE A 151 4.76 -25.56 10.11
N LYS A 152 4.33 -26.04 11.28
CA LYS A 152 3.07 -25.58 11.89
C LYS A 152 3.19 -24.07 12.07
N LYS A 153 2.31 -23.32 11.42
CA LYS A 153 2.08 -21.90 11.71
C LYS A 153 1.67 -21.80 13.18
N GLN A 154 2.60 -21.46 14.06
CA GLN A 154 2.26 -21.04 15.40
C GLN A 154 1.86 -19.58 15.30
N GLU A 155 0.57 -19.31 15.46
CA GLU A 155 0.13 -17.93 15.69
C GLU A 155 0.65 -17.50 17.07
N PRO A 156 1.28 -16.32 17.18
CA PRO A 156 1.71 -15.81 18.48
C PRO A 156 0.47 -15.59 19.34
N VAL A 157 0.39 -16.31 20.46
CA VAL A 157 -0.77 -16.30 21.38
C VAL A 157 -0.83 -15.01 22.20
N ASN A 158 0.26 -14.23 22.26
CA ASN A 158 0.36 -12.92 22.91
C ASN A 158 1.36 -12.06 22.14
N SER A 159 0.88 -11.28 21.17
CA SER A 159 1.72 -10.33 20.44
C SER A 159 1.75 -8.98 21.18
N VAL A 160 2.89 -8.30 21.19
CA VAL A 160 3.01 -6.91 21.65
C VAL A 160 2.57 -5.89 20.60
N PHE A 161 2.22 -6.35 19.40
CA PHE A 161 1.58 -5.54 18.37
C PHE A 161 0.05 -5.56 18.52
N ASP A 162 -0.60 -4.48 18.12
CA ASP A 162 -2.05 -4.46 18.03
C ASP A 162 -2.56 -5.39 16.91
N ALA A 163 -3.80 -5.84 17.05
CA ALA A 163 -4.41 -6.79 16.12
C ALA A 163 -4.55 -6.25 14.69
N GLU A 164 -4.63 -4.92 14.53
CA GLU A 164 -4.76 -4.29 13.22
C GLU A 164 -3.42 -4.33 12.48
N SER A 165 -2.32 -3.96 13.15
CA SER A 165 -0.96 -4.06 12.63
C SER A 165 -0.60 -5.50 12.22
N ILE A 166 -0.93 -6.49 13.06
CA ILE A 166 -0.73 -7.91 12.72
C ILE A 166 -1.52 -8.30 11.47
N SER A 167 -2.76 -7.83 11.36
CA SER A 167 -3.63 -8.14 10.22
C SER A 167 -3.12 -7.50 8.93
N ARG A 168 -2.62 -6.26 9.00
CA ARG A 168 -2.01 -5.56 7.86
C ARG A 168 -0.71 -6.23 7.43
N ARG A 169 0.18 -6.63 8.35
CA ARG A 169 1.37 -7.44 7.99
C ARG A 169 1.02 -8.75 7.31
N LYS A 170 -0.01 -9.47 7.79
CA LYS A 170 -0.51 -10.69 7.13
C LYS A 170 -0.99 -10.39 5.70
N ALA A 171 -1.74 -9.31 5.52
CA ALA A 171 -2.22 -8.89 4.21
C ALA A 171 -1.06 -8.48 3.28
N HIS A 172 -0.03 -7.81 3.80
CA HIS A 172 1.19 -7.48 3.07
C HIS A 172 1.89 -8.74 2.55
N TYR A 173 2.12 -9.75 3.40
CA TYR A 173 2.72 -11.02 2.96
C TYR A 173 1.89 -11.74 1.89
N GLU A 174 0.55 -11.69 2.02
CA GLU A 174 -0.34 -12.27 1.01
C GLU A 174 -0.30 -11.50 -0.30
N HIS A 175 -0.34 -10.17 -0.24
CA HIS A 175 -0.20 -9.30 -1.41
C HIS A 175 1.11 -9.59 -2.15
N ASP A 176 2.23 -9.61 -1.45
CA ASP A 176 3.56 -9.82 -2.03
C ASP A 176 3.79 -11.23 -2.59
N SER A 177 2.96 -12.19 -2.17
CA SER A 177 2.94 -13.54 -2.72
C SER A 177 2.41 -13.63 -4.15
N HIS A 178 1.70 -12.60 -4.63
CA HIS A 178 1.20 -12.56 -6.00
C HIS A 178 2.34 -12.36 -7.00
N LEU A 179 2.22 -13.04 -8.14
CA LEU A 179 3.19 -12.94 -9.23
C LEU A 179 3.01 -11.63 -9.98
N LEU A 180 4.11 -10.91 -10.18
CA LEU A 180 4.15 -9.79 -11.12
C LEU A 180 4.07 -10.29 -12.58
N PRO A 181 3.73 -9.41 -13.54
CA PRO A 181 3.73 -9.79 -14.95
C PRO A 181 5.07 -10.37 -15.40
N ASN A 182 5.04 -11.59 -15.94
CA ASN A 182 6.22 -12.36 -16.40
C ASN A 182 7.18 -12.82 -15.29
N GLU A 183 6.79 -12.73 -14.01
CA GLU A 183 7.58 -13.22 -12.89
C GLU A 183 7.35 -14.73 -12.68
N THR A 184 8.42 -15.50 -12.52
CA THR A 184 8.28 -16.91 -12.13
C THR A 184 8.04 -17.02 -10.62
N THR A 185 7.49 -18.15 -10.17
CA THR A 185 7.33 -18.39 -8.72
C THR A 185 8.67 -18.35 -7.97
N SER A 186 9.77 -18.78 -8.60
CA SER A 186 11.12 -18.68 -8.02
C SER A 186 11.57 -17.22 -7.88
N ASP A 187 11.26 -16.38 -8.87
CA ASP A 187 11.61 -14.96 -8.84
C ASP A 187 10.80 -14.22 -7.77
N ALA A 188 9.50 -14.49 -7.67
CA ALA A 188 8.63 -13.92 -6.64
C ALA A 188 9.09 -14.26 -5.22
N LEU A 189 9.48 -15.52 -4.97
CA LEU A 189 10.07 -15.92 -3.68
C LEU A 189 11.41 -15.23 -3.41
N SER A 190 12.21 -14.99 -4.45
CA SER A 190 13.49 -14.29 -4.32
C SER A 190 13.29 -12.82 -3.96
N ARG A 191 12.32 -12.15 -4.59
CA ARG A 191 11.91 -10.78 -4.29
C ARG A 191 11.43 -10.65 -2.84
N GLN A 192 10.53 -11.53 -2.41
CA GLN A 192 10.05 -11.54 -1.02
C GLN A 192 11.18 -11.77 -0.01
N ILE A 193 12.10 -12.72 -0.27
CA ILE A 193 13.25 -12.96 0.62
C ILE A 193 14.16 -11.73 0.70
N ALA A 194 14.41 -11.05 -0.43
CA ALA A 194 15.24 -9.85 -0.46
C ALA A 194 14.61 -8.71 0.36
N TRP A 195 13.30 -8.49 0.22
CA TRP A 195 12.57 -7.50 1.01
C TRP A 195 12.60 -7.80 2.52
N ILE A 196 12.44 -9.08 2.92
CA ILE A 196 12.58 -9.47 4.32
C ILE A 196 14.00 -9.21 4.83
N ASP A 197 15.03 -9.47 4.03
CA ASP A 197 16.42 -9.26 4.44
C ASP A 197 16.76 -7.79 4.65
N GLU A 198 16.24 -6.92 3.80
CA GLU A 198 16.32 -5.47 3.97
C GLU A 198 15.61 -5.03 5.26
N THR A 199 14.40 -5.54 5.49
CA THR A 199 13.60 -5.21 6.67
C THR A 199 14.26 -5.69 7.96
N ILE A 200 14.81 -6.91 7.99
CA ILE A 200 15.58 -7.43 9.13
C ILE A 200 16.77 -6.52 9.40
N SER A 201 17.54 -6.17 8.37
CA SER A 201 18.73 -5.32 8.53
C SER A 201 18.39 -3.97 9.13
N ARG A 202 17.29 -3.36 8.67
CA ARG A 202 16.78 -2.09 9.23
C ARG A 202 16.32 -2.26 10.68
N VAL A 203 15.55 -3.30 11.00
CA VAL A 203 15.04 -3.54 12.35
C VAL A 203 16.17 -3.84 13.33
N GLU A 204 17.25 -4.51 12.88
CA GLU A 204 18.39 -4.88 13.72
C GLU A 204 19.17 -3.67 14.26
N VAL A 205 19.23 -2.58 13.50
CA VAL A 205 19.98 -1.37 13.91
C VAL A 205 19.26 -0.51 14.95
N PHE A 206 18.00 -0.82 15.29
CA PHE A 206 17.24 -0.04 16.26
C PHE A 206 17.82 -0.08 17.68
N ASP A 207 18.02 1.09 18.30
CA ASP A 207 18.43 1.21 19.71
C ASP A 207 17.55 2.12 20.57
#